data_AF-A0A1W1C1I3-F1
#
_entry.id   AF-A0A1W1C1I3-F1
#
_cell.length_a   1.000
_cell.length_b   1.000
_cell.length_c   1.000
_cell.angle_alpha   90.00
_cell.angle_beta   90.00
_cell.angle_gamma   90.00
#
_symmetry.space_group_name_H-M   'P 1'
#
loop_
_entity.id
_entity.type
_entity.pdbx_description
1 polymer ?
#
loop_
_entity_poly.entity_id
_entity_poly.type
_entity_poly.pdbx_seq_one_letter_code
_entity_poly.pdbx_strand_id
1 'polypeptide(L)' 'MMLFFSTEILLNAVNIGFAAVSKYYGDLSGQVFSFFIIAIAASEVAVGLGLLVLWYKRSGTIDLDSLQMMKG' A
#
# COMPACT_ATOMS: atom_id res chain seq x y z
N MET A 1 8.89 6.86 -3.93
CA MET A 1 8.05 6.34 -5.04
C MET A 1 8.15 4.83 -5.17
N MET A 2 9.35 4.25 -5.36
CA MET A 2 9.49 2.79 -5.49
C MET A 2 8.91 2.01 -4.30
N LEU A 3 9.02 2.56 -3.08
CA LEU A 3 8.35 2.04 -1.88
C LEU A 3 6.84 1.80 -2.07
N PHE A 4 6.10 2.80 -2.57
CA PHE A 4 4.64 2.68 -2.77
C PHE A 4 4.31 1.64 -3.83
N PHE A 5 5.07 1.60 -4.93
CA PHE A 5 4.86 0.54 -5.92
C PHE A 5 5.12 -0.86 -5.35
N SER A 6 6.11 -1.01 -4.47
CA SER A 6 6.37 -2.29 -3.80
C SER A 6 5.24 -2.71 -2.85
N THR A 7 4.63 -1.78 -2.10
CA THR A 7 3.51 -2.11 -1.20
C THR A 7 2.26 -2.51 -1.99
N GLU A 8 1.95 -1.80 -3.08
CA GLU A 8 0.85 -2.15 -3.99
C GLU A 8 1.00 -3.54 -4.62
N ILE A 9 2.21 -3.89 -5.08
CA ILE A 9 2.49 -5.21 -5.65
C ILE A 9 2.28 -6.31 -4.59
N LEU A 10 2.70 -6.06 -3.34
CA LEU A 10 2.53 -7.01 -2.24
C LEU A 10 1.05 -7.20 -1.88
N LEU A 11 0.27 -6.12 -1.78
CA LEU A 11 -1.18 -6.20 -1.53
C LEU A 11 -1.91 -6.93 -2.67
N ASN A 12 -1.51 -6.71 -3.91
CA ASN A 12 -2.06 -7.42 -5.05
C ASN A 12 -1.72 -8.93 -5.03
N ALA A 13 -0.50 -9.30 -4.62
CA ALA A 13 -0.13 -10.71 -4.45
C ALA A 13 -1.02 -11.40 -3.40
N VAL A 14 -1.32 -10.71 -2.30
CA VAL A 14 -2.24 -11.20 -1.26
C VAL A 14 -3.66 -11.38 -1.82
N ASN A 15 -4.16 -10.45 -2.64
CA ASN A 15 -5.47 -10.57 -3.28
C ASN A 15 -5.58 -11.79 -4.18
N ILE A 16 -4.53 -12.08 -4.97
CA ILE A 16 -4.45 -13.29 -5.80
C ILE A 16 -4.46 -14.55 -4.92
N GLY A 17 -3.71 -14.54 -3.82
CA GLY A 17 -3.71 -15.62 -2.83
C GLY A 17 -5.11 -15.90 -2.27
N PHE A 18 -5.83 -14.87 -1.84
CA PHE A 18 -7.20 -15.01 -1.34
C PHE A 18 -8.19 -15.49 -2.41
N ALA A 19 -8.05 -15.02 -3.64
CA ALA A 19 -8.87 -15.49 -4.77
C ALA A 19 -8.61 -16.98 -5.07
N ALA A 20 -7.35 -17.41 -5.02
CA ALA A 20 -6.96 -18.79 -5.23
C ALA A 20 -7.50 -19.71 -4.11
N VAL A 21 -7.37 -19.30 -2.84
CA VAL A 21 -7.91 -20.04 -1.69
C VAL A 21 -9.43 -20.11 -1.75
N SER A 22 -10.10 -19.00 -2.06
CA SER A 22 -11.55 -18.94 -2.29
C SER A 22 -11.99 -19.95 -3.34
N LYS A 23 -11.28 -20.02 -4.47
CA LYS A 23 -11.58 -20.98 -5.53
C LYS A 23 -11.32 -22.43 -5.11
N TYR A 24 -10.24 -22.69 -4.36
CA TYR A 24 -9.86 -24.02 -3.93
C TYR A 24 -10.85 -24.64 -2.94
N TYR A 25 -11.30 -23.86 -1.94
CA TYR A 25 -12.27 -24.32 -0.95
C TYR A 25 -13.74 -24.11 -1.36
N GLY A 26 -13.99 -23.39 -2.45
CA GLY A 26 -15.35 -23.06 -2.90
C GLY A 26 -16.07 -22.06 -1.99
N ASP A 27 -15.32 -21.29 -1.20
CA ASP A 27 -15.84 -20.32 -0.24
C ASP A 27 -15.68 -18.89 -0.76
N LEU A 28 -16.74 -18.07 -0.69
CA LEU A 28 -16.71 -16.67 -1.11
C LEU A 28 -15.95 -15.75 -0.14
N SER A 29 -15.67 -16.19 1.09
CA SER A 29 -15.03 -15.34 2.10
C SER A 29 -13.69 -14.76 1.63
N GLY A 30 -12.89 -15.52 0.88
CA GLY A 30 -11.62 -15.03 0.33
C GLY A 30 -11.81 -13.89 -0.68
N GLN A 31 -12.82 -13.96 -1.55
CA GLN A 31 -13.13 -12.87 -2.49
C GLN A 31 -13.63 -11.63 -1.76
N VAL A 32 -14.47 -11.79 -0.74
CA VAL A 32 -14.95 -10.67 0.09
C VAL A 32 -13.78 -9.99 0.78
N PHE A 33 -12.81 -10.75 1.30
CA PHE A 33 -11.63 -10.20 1.95
C PHE A 33 -10.71 -9.43 0.98
N SER A 34 -10.55 -9.92 -0.26
CA SER A 34 -9.80 -9.20 -1.31
C SER A 34 -10.39 -7.82 -1.62
N PHE A 35 -11.73 -7.66 -1.58
CA PHE A 35 -12.35 -6.34 -1.76
C PHE A 35 -11.98 -5.35 -0.65
N PHE A 36 -11.91 -5.82 0.61
CA PHE A 36 -11.45 -4.97 1.71
C PHE A 36 -9.99 -4.55 1.53
N ILE A 37 -9.13 -5.45 1.06
CA ILE A 37 -7.72 -5.13 0.80
C ILE A 37 -7.58 -4.06 -0.28
N ILE A 38 -8.38 -4.11 -1.35
CA ILE A 38 -8.40 -3.07 -2.38
C ILE A 38 -8.79 -1.70 -1.78
N ALA A 39 -9.78 -1.67 -0.88
CA ALA A 39 -10.16 -0.44 -0.19
C ALA A 39 -9.03 0.10 0.71
N ILE A 40 -8.31 -0.79 1.40
CA ILE A 40 -7.14 -0.42 2.22
C ILE A 40 -6.01 0.12 1.34
N ALA A 41 -5.70 -0.53 0.21
CA ALA A 41 -4.69 -0.07 -0.73
C ALA A 41 -4.99 1.35 -1.25
N ALA A 42 -6.25 1.60 -1.64
CA ALA A 42 -6.68 2.94 -2.05
C ALA A 42 -6.50 3.99 -0.93
N SER A 43 -6.82 3.62 0.31
CA SER A 43 -6.62 4.49 1.48
C SER A 43 -5.13 4.74 1.77
N GLU A 44 -4.28 3.72 1.67
CA GLU A 44 -2.85 3.81 1.90
C GLU A 44 -2.20 4.81 0.94
N VAL A 45 -2.47 4.66 -0.37
CA VAL A 45 -1.89 5.54 -1.40
C VAL A 45 -2.37 6.97 -1.24
N ALA A 46 -3.64 7.20 -0.90
CA ALA A 46 -4.16 8.54 -0.66
C ALA A 46 -3.42 9.24 0.50
N VAL A 47 -3.23 8.55 1.62
CA VAL A 47 -2.52 9.09 2.79
C VAL A 47 -1.02 9.24 2.51
N GLY A 48 -0.40 8.22 1.92
CA GLY A 48 1.04 8.19 1.63
C GLY A 48 1.46 9.28 0.66
N LEU A 49 0.70 9.50 -0.42
CA LEU A 49 0.95 10.60 -1.36
C LEU A 49 0.65 11.96 -0.73
N GLY A 50 -0.40 12.09 0.09
CA GLY A 50 -0.69 13.32 0.82
C GLY A 50 0.47 13.76 1.72
N LEU A 51 1.04 12.81 2.46
CA LEU A 51 2.23 13.04 3.28
C LEU A 51 3.47 13.37 2.43
N LEU A 52 3.67 12.68 1.30
CA LEU A 52 4.78 12.95 0.39
C LEU A 52 4.72 14.36 -0.21
N VAL A 53 3.54 14.82 -0.60
CA VAL A 53 3.34 16.18 -1.11
C VAL A 53 3.63 17.22 -0.03
N LEU A 54 3.14 16.99 1.19
CA LEU A 54 3.42 17.86 2.33
C LEU A 54 4.92 17.94 2.62
N TRP A 55 5.62 16.80 2.57
CA TRP A 55 7.06 16.74 2.75
C TRP A 55 7.79 17.51 1.66
N TYR A 56 7.46 17.26 0.39
CA TYR A 56 8.08 17.93 -0.75
C TYR A 56 7.93 19.46 -0.66
N LYS A 57 6.77 19.95 -0.19
CA LYS A 57 6.57 21.38 0.07
C LYS A 57 7.51 21.96 1.13
N ARG A 58 7.96 21.15 2.09
CA ARG A 58 8.83 21.59 3.20
C ARG A 58 10.32 21.42 2.87
N SER A 59 10.70 20.31 2.26
CA SER A 59 12.10 19.92 2.04
C SER A 59 12.61 20.24 0.63
N GLY A 60 11.71 20.46 -0.33
CA GLY A 60 12.05 20.63 -1.75
C GLY A 60 12.56 19.35 -2.43
N THR A 61 12.57 18.22 -1.71
CA THR A 61 13.04 16.93 -2.20
C THR A 61 12.06 15.80 -1.85
N ILE A 62 11.97 14.82 -2.73
CA ILE A 62 11.19 13.58 -2.53
C ILE A 62 12.07 12.43 -2.03
N ASP A 63 13.34 12.70 -1.76
CA ASP A 63 14.29 11.71 -1.26
C ASP A 63 13.93 11.30 0.17
N LEU A 64 13.81 9.99 0.39
CA LEU A 64 13.44 9.44 1.69
C LEU A 64 14.57 9.58 2.71
N ASP A 65 15.83 9.65 2.26
CA ASP A 65 16.98 9.83 3.16
C ASP A 65 16.94 11.19 3.85
N SER A 66 16.29 12.18 3.23
CA SER A 66 16.06 13.50 3.83
C SER A 66 15.12 13.47 5.04
N LEU A 67 14.33 12.41 5.22
CA LEU A 67 13.44 12.23 6.37
C LEU A 67 14.18 11.85 7.65
N GLN A 68 15.48 11.53 7.56
CA GLN A 68 16.30 11.12 8.71
C GLN A 68 16.72 12.32 9.57
N MET A 69 15.74 12.99 10.21
CA MET A 69 15.98 14.11 11.11
C MET A 69 16.01 13.73 12.60
N MET A 70 15.62 12.51 12.96
CA MET A 70 15.76 11.99 14.32
C MET A 70 17.11 11.30 14.48
N LYS A 71 18.04 11.98 15.15
CA LYS A 71 19.27 11.39 15.71
C LYS A 71 19.17 11.48 17.23
N GLY A 72 19.25 10.33 17.89
CA GLY A 72 19.49 10.23 19.33
C GLY A 72 20.94 10.51 19.64
#